data_AF-A0A350PIP7-F1
#
_entry.id   AF-A0A350PIP7-F1
#
_cell.length_a   1.000
_cell.length_b   1.000
_cell.length_c   1.000
_cell.angle_alpha   90.00
_cell.angle_beta   90.00
_cell.angle_gamma   90.00
#
_symmetry.space_group_name_H-M   'P 1'
#
loop_
_entity.id
_entity.type
_entity.pdbx_description
1 polymer ?
#
loop_
_entity_poly.entity_id
_entity_poly.type
_entity_poly.pdbx_seq_one_letter_code
_entity_poly.pdbx_strand_id
1 'polypeptide(L)'
;MEVKMFRIPNFHKNEVSFQEGWSIMKSYGLGDALAGMKGMTNAWDKYIANQNAFFNTEVQVLAFENDDEFFEYYSNEVNAYNAVFSNLKPLFA
;
A
#
# COMPACT_ATOMS: atom_id res chain seq x y z
N MET A 1 -2.26 12.80 -3.73
CA MET A 1 -0.79 12.90 -3.55
C MET A 1 -0.18 11.82 -4.43
N GLU A 2 0.87 12.06 -5.19
CA GLU A 2 1.52 10.98 -5.96
C GLU A 2 2.26 10.06 -4.97
N VAL A 3 1.77 8.84 -4.79
CA VAL A 3 2.38 7.88 -3.85
C VAL A 3 3.66 7.33 -4.45
N LYS A 4 4.79 7.83 -3.93
CA LYS A 4 6.10 7.16 -4.03
C LYS A 4 6.04 5.84 -3.24
N MET A 5 7.15 5.12 -3.16
CA MET A 5 7.23 3.90 -2.32
C MET A 5 6.69 4.13 -0.90
N PHE A 6 5.98 3.14 -0.37
CA PHE A 6 5.52 3.11 1.01
C PHE A 6 6.69 3.13 1.99
N ARG A 7 6.57 3.94 3.05
CA ARG A 7 7.53 3.99 4.16
C ARG A 7 7.16 2.96 5.22
N ILE A 8 7.51 1.71 4.94
CA ILE A 8 7.11 0.56 5.76
C ILE A 8 8.00 0.50 7.02
N PRO A 9 7.42 0.42 8.24
CA PRO A 9 8.19 0.20 9.47
C PRO A 9 9.01 -1.09 9.39
N ASN A 10 10.20 -1.11 10.01
CA ASN A 10 11.14 -2.24 9.90
C ASN A 10 10.52 -3.59 10.29
N PHE A 11 9.60 -3.60 11.26
CA PHE A 11 8.92 -4.82 11.71
C PHE A 11 8.04 -5.46 10.61
N HIS A 12 7.44 -4.65 9.74
CA HIS A 12 6.55 -5.09 8.66
C HIS A 12 7.26 -5.17 7.30
N LYS A 13 8.56 -4.87 7.25
CA LYS A 13 9.32 -4.77 6.01
C LYS A 13 9.99 -6.09 5.67
N ASN A 14 9.70 -6.60 4.49
CA ASN A 14 10.23 -7.86 3.98
C ASN A 14 10.87 -7.64 2.61
N GLU A 15 11.87 -8.45 2.26
CA GLU A 15 12.42 -8.44 0.91
C GLU A 15 11.46 -9.20 -0.03
N VAL A 16 11.05 -8.55 -1.12
CA VAL A 16 10.15 -9.11 -2.12
C VAL A 16 10.77 -8.93 -3.51
N SER A 17 10.85 -10.02 -4.26
CA SER A 17 11.36 -9.97 -5.65
C SER A 17 10.37 -9.27 -6.58
N PHE A 18 10.83 -8.82 -7.75
CA PHE A 18 9.94 -8.21 -8.75
C PHE A 18 8.82 -9.17 -9.18
N GLN A 19 9.14 -10.43 -9.47
CA GLN A 19 8.17 -11.43 -9.96
C GLN A 19 7.13 -11.77 -8.90
N GLU A 20 7.56 -11.92 -7.64
CA GLU A 20 6.66 -12.14 -6.52
C GLU A 20 5.77 -10.92 -6.28
N GLY A 21 6.35 -9.72 -6.24
CA GLY A 21 5.60 -8.48 -6.11
C GLY A 21 4.58 -8.30 -7.23
N TRP A 22 4.96 -8.62 -8.48
CA TRP A 22 4.06 -8.59 -9.63
C TRP A 22 2.90 -9.57 -9.48
N SER A 23 3.16 -10.79 -9.02
CA SER A 23 2.13 -11.80 -8.77
C SER A 23 1.14 -11.36 -7.68
N ILE A 24 1.65 -10.80 -6.57
CA ILE A 24 0.83 -10.28 -5.46
C ILE A 24 -0.04 -9.12 -5.95
N MET A 25 0.55 -8.14 -6.64
CA MET A 25 -0.21 -7.00 -7.19
C MET A 25 -1.25 -7.44 -8.21
N LYS A 26 -0.93 -8.41 -9.07
CA LYS A 26 -1.90 -8.98 -10.01
C LYS A 26 -3.06 -9.66 -9.28
N SER A 27 -2.78 -10.44 -8.23
CA SER A 27 -3.81 -11.11 -7.42
C SER A 27 -4.72 -10.09 -6.72
N TYR A 28 -4.11 -9.10 -6.05
CA TYR A 28 -4.82 -8.01 -5.37
C TYR A 28 -5.71 -7.20 -6.33
N GLY A 29 -5.24 -7.02 -7.58
CA GLY A 29 -5.98 -6.37 -8.66
C GLY A 29 -6.90 -7.28 -9.48
N LEU A 30 -7.30 -8.45 -8.96
CA LEU A 30 -8.23 -9.38 -9.62
C LEU A 30 -7.78 -9.82 -11.04
N GLY A 31 -6.48 -10.00 -11.22
CA GLY A 31 -5.87 -10.39 -12.49
C GLY A 31 -5.19 -9.25 -13.25
N ASP A 32 -5.32 -8.00 -12.80
CA ASP A 32 -4.67 -6.82 -13.39
C ASP A 32 -3.68 -6.19 -12.39
N ALA A 33 -2.38 -6.27 -12.69
CA ALA A 33 -1.33 -5.72 -11.82
C ALA A 33 -1.41 -4.19 -11.68
N LEU A 34 -1.80 -3.46 -12.73
CA LEU A 34 -1.97 -2.02 -12.65
C LEU A 34 -3.16 -1.65 -11.75
N ALA A 35 -4.25 -2.40 -11.87
CA ALA A 35 -5.39 -2.25 -10.96
C ALA A 35 -4.97 -2.53 -9.51
N GLY A 36 -4.13 -3.54 -9.26
CA GLY A 36 -3.59 -3.84 -7.94
C GLY A 36 -2.73 -2.71 -7.37
N MET A 37 -1.79 -2.18 -8.18
CA MET A 37 -0.96 -1.04 -7.79
C MET A 37 -1.82 0.18 -7.40
N LYS A 38 -2.80 0.53 -8.25
CA LYS A 38 -3.75 1.63 -7.96
C LYS A 38 -4.62 1.33 -6.74
N GLY A 39 -5.02 0.08 -6.56
CA GLY A 39 -5.78 -0.38 -5.40
C GLY A 39 -5.00 -0.13 -4.10
N MET A 40 -3.71 -0.44 -4.08
CA MET A 40 -2.88 -0.25 -2.88
C MET A 40 -2.69 1.22 -2.55
N THR A 41 -2.45 2.07 -3.58
CA THR A 41 -2.45 3.52 -3.40
C THR A 41 -3.78 4.03 -2.83
N ASN A 42 -4.91 3.56 -3.37
CA ASN A 42 -6.24 3.95 -2.90
C ASN A 42 -6.54 3.45 -1.48
N ALA A 43 -6.06 2.27 -1.09
CA ALA A 43 -6.20 1.77 0.27
C ALA A 43 -5.48 2.68 1.28
N TRP A 44 -4.27 3.14 0.95
CA TRP A 44 -3.55 4.12 1.77
C TRP A 44 -4.23 5.48 1.82
N ASP A 45 -4.68 6.01 0.68
CA ASP A 45 -5.39 7.30 0.63
C ASP A 45 -6.67 7.25 1.47
N LYS A 46 -7.41 6.14 1.43
CA LYS A 46 -8.60 5.91 2.28
C LYS A 46 -8.24 5.81 3.76
N TYR A 47 -7.16 5.11 4.10
CA TYR A 47 -6.66 5.05 5.47
C TYR A 47 -6.37 6.46 6.01
N ILE A 48 -5.59 7.26 5.29
CA ILE A 48 -5.27 8.65 5.69
C ILE A 48 -6.53 9.52 5.78
N ALA A 49 -7.46 9.40 4.84
CA ALA A 49 -8.71 10.13 4.89
C ALA A 49 -9.54 9.77 6.13
N ASN A 50 -9.60 8.48 6.49
CA ASN A 50 -10.32 8.02 7.68
C ASN A 50 -9.64 8.49 8.98
N GLN A 51 -8.30 8.43 9.06
CA GLN A 51 -7.54 9.00 10.18
C GLN A 51 -7.83 10.49 10.37
N ASN A 52 -7.75 11.28 9.29
CA ASN A 52 -8.02 12.71 9.34
C ASN A 52 -9.46 13.03 9.78
N ALA A 53 -10.44 12.30 9.24
CA ALA A 53 -11.85 12.46 9.64
C ALA A 53 -12.05 12.17 11.14
N PHE A 54 -11.36 11.16 11.68
CA PHE A 54 -11.42 10.86 13.10
C PHE A 54 -10.78 11.96 13.95
N PHE A 55 -9.59 12.44 13.57
CA PHE A 55 -8.93 13.57 14.25
C PHE A 55 -9.78 14.85 14.23
N ASN A 56 -10.55 15.06 13.16
CA ASN A 56 -11.47 16.18 13.02
C ASN A 56 -12.84 15.95 13.67
N THR A 57 -13.04 14.82 14.36
CA THR A 57 -14.32 14.45 15.02
C THR A 57 -15.50 14.30 14.04
N GLU A 58 -15.22 14.00 12.77
CA GLU A 58 -16.23 13.75 11.73
C GLU A 58 -16.75 12.30 11.76
N VAL A 59 -15.92 11.37 12.26
CA VAL A 59 -16.25 9.95 12.46
C VAL A 59 -15.82 9.50 13.86
N GLN A 60 -16.47 8.47 14.39
CA GLN A 60 -16.17 7.90 15.71
C GLN A 60 -15.50 6.52 15.66
N VAL A 61 -15.43 5.91 14.48
CA VAL A 61 -14.88 4.56 14.28
C VAL A 61 -13.86 4.60 13.15
N LEU A 62 -12.72 3.97 13.40
CA LEU A 62 -11.65 3.79 12.43
C LEU A 62 -11.67 2.37 11.86
N ALA A 63 -11.25 2.22 10.60
CA ALA A 63 -10.99 0.91 10.02
C ALA A 63 -9.69 0.30 10.55
N PHE A 64 -8.73 1.14 10.94
CA PHE A 64 -7.45 0.79 11.54
C PHE A 64 -7.16 1.80 12.66
N GLU A 65 -6.78 1.34 13.84
CA GLU A 65 -6.47 2.16 15.01
C GLU A 65 -5.26 3.07 14.76
N ASN A 66 -4.27 2.62 13.99
CA ASN A 66 -3.04 3.36 13.71
C ASN A 66 -2.29 2.79 12.49
N ASP A 67 -1.11 3.37 12.20
CA ASP A 67 -0.26 2.96 11.09
C ASP A 67 0.22 1.51 11.23
N ASP A 68 0.52 1.06 12.45
CA ASP A 68 1.03 -0.28 12.72
C ASP A 68 0.01 -1.34 12.33
N GLU A 69 -1.26 -1.14 12.70
CA GLU A 69 -2.34 -2.04 12.31
C GLU A 69 -2.54 -2.04 10.78
N PHE A 70 -2.52 -0.87 10.12
CA PHE A 70 -2.59 -0.83 8.66
C PHE A 70 -1.48 -1.66 8.00
N PHE A 71 -0.24 -1.52 8.49
CA PHE A 71 0.90 -2.27 7.95
C PHE A 71 0.86 -3.75 8.31
N GLU A 72 0.28 -4.15 9.45
CA GLU A 72 0.04 -5.56 9.77
C GLU A 72 -0.84 -6.21 8.71
N TYR A 73 -1.99 -5.60 8.40
CA TYR A 73 -2.96 -6.14 7.45
C TYR A 73 -2.49 -6.09 5.99
N TYR A 74 -1.72 -5.07 5.60
CA TYR A 74 -1.29 -4.85 4.21
C TYR A 74 0.20 -5.12 3.98
N SER A 75 0.91 -5.72 4.93
CA SER A 75 2.37 -5.93 4.87
C SER A 75 2.82 -6.55 3.56
N ASN A 76 2.14 -7.60 3.08
CA ASN A 76 2.46 -8.26 1.82
C ASN A 76 2.32 -7.31 0.62
N GLU A 77 1.19 -6.61 0.53
CA GLU A 77 0.85 -5.73 -0.57
C GLU A 77 1.74 -4.50 -0.62
N VAL A 78 2.07 -3.87 0.51
CA VAL A 78 2.94 -2.68 0.52
C VAL A 78 4.38 -3.01 0.13
N ASN A 79 4.91 -4.16 0.56
CA ASN A 79 6.25 -4.61 0.15
C ASN A 79 6.26 -5.00 -1.33
N ALA A 80 5.23 -5.71 -1.81
CA ALA A 80 5.06 -6.05 -3.21
C ALA A 80 4.93 -4.81 -4.11
N TYR A 81 4.14 -3.81 -3.71
CA TYR A 81 4.05 -2.53 -4.42
C TYR A 81 5.42 -1.88 -4.56
N ASN A 82 6.19 -1.82 -3.47
CA ASN A 82 7.52 -1.24 -3.46
C ASN A 82 8.51 -1.98 -4.39
N ALA A 83 8.45 -3.31 -4.42
CA ALA A 83 9.26 -4.13 -5.33
C ALA A 83 8.92 -3.85 -6.80
N VAL A 84 7.62 -3.80 -7.15
CA VAL A 84 7.16 -3.50 -8.52
C VAL A 84 7.52 -2.07 -8.92
N PHE A 85 7.22 -1.09 -8.07
CA PHE A 85 7.48 0.33 -8.35
C PHE A 85 8.96 0.60 -8.56
N SER A 86 9.84 0.06 -7.70
CA SER A 86 11.28 0.29 -7.80
C SER A 86 11.90 -0.27 -9.08
N ASN A 87 11.39 -1.40 -9.59
CA ASN A 87 11.84 -2.02 -10.83
C ASN A 87 11.31 -1.31 -12.09
N LEU A 88 10.08 -0.78 -12.06
CA LEU A 88 9.48 -0.13 -13.23
C LEU A 88 9.83 1.36 -13.35
N LYS A 89 10.04 2.05 -12.23
CA LYS A 89 10.34 3.49 -12.20
C LYS A 89 11.47 3.91 -13.17
N PRO A 90 12.58 3.18 -13.32
CA PRO A 90 13.66 3.56 -14.24
C PRO A 90 13.24 3.63 -15.72
N LEU A 91 12.15 2.97 -16.11
CA LEU A 91 11.66 2.97 -17.49
C LEU A 91 10.95 4.28 -17.87
N PHE A 92 10.62 5.12 -16.89
CA PHE A 92 9.85 6.36 -17.05
C PHE A 92 10.65 7.60 -16.59
N ALA A 93 11.98 7.45 -16.46
CA ALA A 93 12.91 8.48 -16.02
C ALA A 93 13.52 9.26 -17.20
#